data_AF-A0A962ZZT9-F1
#
_entry.id   AF-A0A962ZZT9-F1
#
_cell.length_a   1.000
_cell.length_b   1.000
_cell.length_c   1.000
_cell.angle_alpha   90.00
_cell.angle_beta   90.00
_cell.angle_gamma   90.00
#
_symmetry.space_group_name_H-M   'P 1'
#
loop_
_entity.id
_entity.type
_entity.pdbx_description
1 polymer ?
#
loop_
_entity_poly.entity_id
_entity_poly.type
_entity_poly.pdbx_seq_one_letter_code
_entity_poly.pdbx_strand_id
1 'polypeptide(L)'
;MTRTSTAVAQASKTDNFLGPRLREGAFIGVSAVCLYLLLALVTYSPRDPGWSATGSGGKIGNLGGPTGAWLADVCFSLVGYAAYLFPLLLAYRAVIILLERHEGKHFDWVTFGIRALGLVLVMIAGTALAAMNDTGMSGLPQGAGGILGQAIG
;
A
#
# COMPACT_ATOMS: atom_id res chain seq x y z
N MET A 1 -21.99 -40.19 31.68
CA MET A 1 -21.09 -39.01 31.60
C MET A 1 -20.41 -38.96 30.22
N THR A 2 -21.14 -38.63 29.15
CA THR A 2 -20.59 -38.67 27.76
C THR A 2 -20.81 -37.40 26.94
N ARG A 3 -21.38 -36.33 27.53
CA ARG A 3 -21.65 -35.07 26.80
C ARG A 3 -20.49 -34.07 26.79
N THR A 4 -19.48 -34.25 27.63
CA THR A 4 -18.38 -33.28 27.79
C THR A 4 -17.27 -33.42 26.75
N SER A 5 -17.14 -34.58 26.07
CA SER A 5 -16.04 -34.84 25.13
C SER A 5 -16.26 -34.21 23.74
N THR A 6 -17.51 -34.07 23.29
CA THR A 6 -17.84 -33.49 21.97
C THR A 6 -17.68 -31.97 21.90
N ALA A 7 -17.90 -31.24 23.00
CA ALA A 7 -17.79 -29.78 23.02
C ALA A 7 -16.33 -29.29 22.90
N VAL A 8 -15.40 -29.96 23.58
CA VAL A 8 -13.95 -29.63 23.53
C VAL A 8 -13.36 -29.97 22.16
N ALA A 9 -13.80 -31.08 21.55
CA ALA A 9 -13.41 -31.47 20.20
C ALA A 9 -13.98 -30.53 19.12
N GLN A 10 -15.19 -29.98 19.32
CA GLN A 10 -15.76 -28.99 18.40
C GLN A 10 -15.11 -27.61 18.50
N ALA A 11 -14.74 -27.15 19.70
CA ALA A 11 -14.01 -25.88 19.86
C ALA A 11 -12.64 -25.93 19.15
N SER A 12 -11.86 -27.00 19.38
CA SER A 12 -10.58 -27.24 18.68
C SER A 12 -10.73 -27.39 17.16
N LYS A 13 -11.84 -27.99 16.70
CA LYS A 13 -12.14 -28.13 15.28
C LYS A 13 -12.63 -26.83 14.64
N THR A 14 -13.12 -25.84 15.38
CA THR A 14 -13.45 -24.54 14.80
C THR A 14 -12.19 -23.69 14.62
N ASP A 15 -11.28 -23.68 15.60
CA ASP A 15 -10.02 -22.90 15.55
C ASP A 15 -9.12 -23.29 14.38
N ASN A 16 -9.05 -24.59 14.04
CA ASN A 16 -8.24 -25.09 12.93
C ASN A 16 -8.74 -24.70 11.53
N PHE A 17 -10.01 -24.29 11.38
CA PHE A 17 -10.57 -23.89 10.08
C PHE A 17 -10.61 -22.37 9.90
N LEU A 18 -10.53 -21.58 10.98
CA LEU A 18 -10.54 -20.12 10.90
C LEU A 18 -9.18 -19.55 10.47
N GLY A 19 -8.07 -20.10 10.97
CA GLY A 19 -6.72 -19.63 10.63
C GLY A 19 -6.42 -19.59 9.13
N PRO A 20 -6.63 -20.69 8.38
CA PRO A 20 -6.40 -20.72 6.94
C PRO A 20 -7.29 -19.74 6.14
N ARG A 21 -8.56 -19.62 6.52
CA ARG A 21 -9.53 -18.73 5.85
C ARG A 21 -9.23 -17.26 6.09
N LEU A 22 -8.83 -16.89 7.31
CA LEU A 22 -8.42 -15.52 7.63
C LEU A 22 -7.20 -15.11 6.80
N ARG A 23 -6.23 -16.02 6.63
CA ARG A 23 -5.03 -15.74 5.83
C ARG A 23 -5.32 -15.66 4.33
N GLU A 24 -6.22 -16.47 3.80
CA GLU A 24 -6.71 -16.32 2.42
C GLU A 24 -7.43 -14.99 2.21
N GLY A 25 -8.30 -14.60 3.15
CA GLY A 25 -8.92 -13.28 3.15
C GLY A 25 -7.91 -12.14 3.20
N ALA A 26 -6.88 -12.26 4.04
CA ALA A 26 -5.79 -11.29 4.14
C ALA A 26 -4.97 -11.19 2.84
N PHE A 27 -4.64 -12.32 2.20
CA PHE A 27 -3.95 -12.34 0.92
C PHE A 27 -4.77 -11.62 -0.17
N ILE A 28 -6.05 -11.96 -0.29
CA ILE A 28 -6.97 -11.35 -1.27
C ILE A 28 -7.11 -9.85 -0.98
N GLY A 29 -7.32 -9.47 0.28
CA GLY A 29 -7.46 -8.08 0.69
C GLY A 29 -6.21 -7.25 0.39
N VAL A 30 -5.02 -7.72 0.80
CA VAL A 30 -3.75 -7.03 0.54
C VAL A 30 -3.49 -6.92 -0.96
N SER A 31 -3.74 -7.99 -1.73
CA SER A 31 -3.56 -7.98 -3.18
C SER A 31 -4.53 -7.02 -3.87
N ALA A 32 -5.80 -6.98 -3.46
CA ALA A 32 -6.80 -6.06 -3.98
C ALA A 32 -6.42 -4.60 -3.72
N VAL A 33 -6.00 -4.27 -2.49
CA VAL A 33 -5.53 -2.92 -2.14
C VAL A 33 -4.28 -2.56 -2.92
N CYS A 34 -3.33 -3.49 -3.07
CA CYS A 34 -2.12 -3.29 -3.86
C CYS A 34 -2.44 -2.94 -5.32
N LEU A 35 -3.29 -3.74 -5.96
CA LEU A 35 -3.65 -3.54 -7.36
C LEU A 35 -4.45 -2.26 -7.56
N TYR A 36 -5.38 -1.96 -6.66
CA TYR A 36 -6.15 -0.71 -6.71
C TYR A 36 -5.23 0.51 -6.55
N LEU A 37 -4.30 0.47 -5.58
CA LEU A 37 -3.34 1.55 -5.36
C LEU A 37 -2.43 1.72 -6.59
N LEU A 38 -1.88 0.63 -7.11
CA LEU A 38 -1.02 0.68 -8.30
C LEU A 38 -1.78 1.24 -9.51
N LEU A 39 -3.02 0.80 -9.74
CA LEU A 39 -3.88 1.31 -10.80
C LEU A 39 -4.12 2.81 -10.65
N ALA A 40 -4.40 3.27 -9.43
CA ALA A 40 -4.61 4.68 -9.13
C ALA A 40 -3.35 5.51 -9.40
N LEU A 41 -2.16 5.04 -9.01
CA LEU A 41 -0.90 5.75 -9.26
C LEU A 41 -0.53 5.77 -10.74
N VAL A 42 -0.64 4.64 -11.44
CA VAL A 42 -0.25 4.52 -12.86
C VAL A 42 -1.19 5.34 -13.75
N THR A 43 -2.46 5.45 -13.39
CA THR A 43 -3.45 6.23 -14.14
C THR A 43 -3.66 7.64 -13.58
N TYR A 44 -2.68 8.15 -12.83
CA TYR A 44 -2.70 9.51 -12.32
C TYR A 44 -2.76 10.54 -13.46
N SER A 45 -3.62 11.54 -13.27
CA SER A 45 -3.82 12.65 -14.19
C SER A 45 -3.92 13.95 -13.40
N PRO A 46 -3.07 14.96 -13.68
CA PRO A 46 -3.14 16.28 -13.04
C PRO A 46 -4.44 17.05 -13.31
N ARG A 47 -5.26 16.58 -14.26
CA ARG A 47 -6.55 17.18 -14.61
C ARG A 47 -7.70 16.65 -13.74
N ASP A 48 -7.45 15.58 -13.00
CA ASP A 48 -8.45 14.98 -12.13
C ASP A 48 -8.56 15.77 -10.81
N PRO A 49 -9.74 15.81 -10.18
CA PRO A 49 -9.90 16.44 -8.88
C PRO A 49 -9.13 15.67 -7.79
N GLY A 50 -8.35 16.40 -7.00
CA GLY A 50 -7.48 15.88 -5.95
C GLY A 50 -7.35 16.85 -4.78
N TRP A 51 -6.41 16.56 -3.88
CA TRP A 51 -6.07 17.41 -2.75
C TRP A 51 -5.30 18.66 -3.17
N SER A 52 -4.36 18.51 -4.11
CA SER A 52 -3.50 19.58 -4.61
C SER A 52 -4.15 20.40 -5.73
N ALA A 53 -5.10 19.81 -6.46
CA ALA A 53 -5.74 20.41 -7.62
C ALA A 53 -7.25 20.20 -7.61
N THR A 54 -8.02 21.24 -7.91
CA THR A 54 -9.49 21.15 -7.99
C THR A 54 -9.97 20.36 -9.24
N GLY A 55 -9.06 20.02 -10.15
CA GLY A 55 -9.35 19.37 -11.42
C GLY A 55 -9.95 20.33 -12.45
N SER A 56 -9.99 19.92 -13.72
CA SER A 56 -10.49 20.76 -14.82
C SER A 56 -12.00 20.67 -15.04
N GLY A 57 -12.76 20.09 -14.10
CA GLY A 57 -14.21 19.86 -14.22
C GLY A 57 -14.63 18.84 -15.29
N GLY A 58 -13.68 18.12 -15.88
CA GLY A 58 -13.93 17.12 -16.92
C GLY A 58 -14.22 15.72 -16.36
N LYS A 59 -14.31 14.74 -17.28
CA LYS A 59 -14.40 13.32 -16.89
C LYS A 59 -13.08 12.88 -16.23
N ILE A 60 -13.18 12.17 -15.10
CA ILE A 60 -12.03 11.63 -14.36
C ILE A 60 -11.27 10.64 -15.24
N GLY A 61 -9.98 10.89 -15.43
CA GLY A 61 -9.06 10.03 -16.20
C GLY A 61 -8.54 8.83 -15.41
N ASN A 62 -8.47 8.95 -14.07
CA ASN A 62 -8.03 7.88 -13.19
C ASN A 62 -9.00 6.68 -13.24
N LEU A 63 -8.47 5.49 -13.51
CA LEU A 63 -9.28 4.28 -13.58
C LEU A 63 -9.78 3.81 -12.20
N GLY A 64 -9.14 4.28 -11.12
CA GLY A 64 -9.63 4.13 -9.74
C GLY A 64 -10.76 5.10 -9.38
N GLY A 65 -11.25 5.90 -10.34
CA GLY A 65 -12.32 6.86 -10.13
C GLY A 65 -11.89 8.05 -9.25
N PRO A 66 -12.86 8.79 -8.65
CA PRO A 66 -12.57 9.97 -7.84
C PRO A 66 -11.68 9.66 -6.63
N THR A 67 -11.90 8.51 -6.00
CA THR A 67 -11.12 8.05 -4.85
C THR A 67 -9.69 7.70 -5.24
N GLY A 68 -9.49 7.07 -6.40
CA GLY A 68 -8.16 6.76 -6.93
C GLY A 68 -7.39 8.02 -7.32
N ALA A 69 -8.06 8.96 -8.00
CA ALA A 69 -7.49 10.25 -8.38
C ALA A 69 -7.00 11.02 -7.14
N TRP A 70 -7.85 11.16 -6.12
CA TRP A 70 -7.50 11.84 -4.89
C TRP A 70 -6.35 11.16 -4.14
N LEU A 71 -6.37 9.83 -4.03
CA LEU A 71 -5.33 9.08 -3.34
C LEU A 71 -3.97 9.21 -4.06
N ALA A 72 -3.96 9.06 -5.38
CA ALA A 72 -2.75 9.20 -6.18
C ALA A 72 -2.19 10.62 -6.09
N ASP A 73 -3.04 11.63 -6.15
CA ASP A 73 -2.66 13.04 -6.00
C ASP A 73 -2.01 13.33 -4.64
N VAL A 74 -2.57 12.84 -3.53
CA VAL A 74 -1.97 12.98 -2.20
C VAL A 74 -0.61 12.28 -2.13
N CYS A 75 -0.52 11.03 -2.62
CA CYS A 75 0.74 10.28 -2.61
C CYS A 75 1.82 11.00 -3.41
N PHE A 76 1.54 11.38 -4.66
CA PHE A 76 2.50 12.09 -5.50
C PHE A 76 2.86 13.48 -4.96
N SER A 77 1.91 14.19 -4.37
CA SER A 77 2.19 15.51 -3.77
C SER A 77 3.11 15.40 -2.56
N LEU A 78 2.94 14.40 -1.71
CA LEU A 78 3.76 14.25 -0.50
C LEU A 78 5.16 13.70 -0.79
N VAL A 79 5.25 12.65 -1.60
CA VAL A 79 6.47 11.84 -1.76
C VAL A 79 6.92 11.67 -3.21
N GLY A 80 6.28 12.32 -4.18
CA GLY A 80 6.66 12.22 -5.59
C GLY A 80 6.74 10.77 -6.08
N TYR A 81 7.78 10.44 -6.85
CA TYR A 81 7.97 9.09 -7.39
C TYR A 81 8.17 8.00 -6.33
N ALA A 82 8.55 8.35 -5.11
CA ALA A 82 8.67 7.37 -4.03
C ALA A 82 7.31 6.76 -3.66
N ALA A 83 6.19 7.36 -4.07
CA ALA A 83 4.84 6.80 -3.92
C ALA A 83 4.72 5.35 -4.46
N TYR A 84 5.49 4.96 -5.48
CA TYR A 84 5.49 3.60 -6.02
C TYR A 84 6.03 2.53 -5.04
N LEU A 85 6.70 2.94 -3.96
CA LEU A 85 7.15 2.01 -2.92
C LEU A 85 6.01 1.45 -2.08
N PHE A 86 4.87 2.16 -1.97
CA PHE A 86 3.69 1.65 -1.27
C PHE A 86 3.09 0.39 -1.92
N PRO A 87 2.71 0.39 -3.22
CA PRO A 87 2.23 -0.83 -3.87
C PRO A 87 3.31 -1.92 -3.92
N LEU A 88 4.59 -1.56 -4.08
CA LEU A 88 5.68 -2.53 -4.03
C LEU A 88 5.74 -3.28 -2.68
N LEU A 89 5.60 -2.56 -1.56
CA LEU A 89 5.58 -3.15 -0.23
C LEU A 89 4.36 -4.07 -0.05
N LEU A 90 3.19 -3.66 -0.51
CA LEU A 90 1.98 -4.49 -0.44
C LEU A 90 2.11 -5.75 -1.29
N ALA A 91 2.69 -5.67 -2.48
CA ALA A 91 2.99 -6.82 -3.32
C ALA A 91 3.96 -7.77 -2.62
N TYR A 92 5.04 -7.25 -2.02
CA TYR A 92 5.98 -8.05 -1.24
C TYR A 92 5.27 -8.77 -0.07
N ARG A 93 4.38 -8.07 0.65
CA ARG A 93 3.57 -8.69 1.72
C ARG A 93 2.66 -9.79 1.19
N ALA A 94 1.97 -9.56 0.07
CA ALA A 94 1.12 -10.57 -0.56
C ALA A 94 1.93 -11.83 -0.94
N VAL A 95 3.14 -11.67 -1.50
CA VAL A 95 4.04 -12.78 -1.83
C VAL A 95 4.46 -13.55 -0.59
N ILE A 96 4.83 -12.87 0.50
CA ILE A 96 5.18 -13.55 1.76
C ILE A 96 4.01 -14.37 2.30
N ILE A 97 2.79 -13.82 2.28
CA ILE A 97 1.58 -14.54 2.71
C ILE A 97 1.35 -15.80 1.85
N LEU A 98 1.64 -15.73 0.54
CA LEU A 98 1.52 -16.85 -0.38
C LEU A 98 2.58 -17.93 -0.13
N LEU A 99 3.83 -17.53 0.08
CA LEU A 99 4.96 -18.45 0.33
C LEU A 99 4.85 -19.13 1.70
N GLU A 100 4.44 -18.38 2.73
CA GLU A 100 4.28 -18.88 4.10
C GLU A 100 2.91 -19.53 4.33
N ARG A 101 2.19 -19.90 3.24
CA ARG A 101 0.88 -20.56 3.31
C ARG A 101 0.89 -21.89 4.09
N HIS A 102 2.05 -22.48 4.36
CA HIS A 102 2.13 -23.77 5.06
C HIS A 102 2.66 -23.68 6.50
N GLU A 103 3.18 -22.54 6.93
CA GLU A 103 3.67 -22.37 8.30
C GLU A 103 2.73 -21.44 9.08
N GLY A 104 2.20 -21.92 10.21
CA GLY A 104 1.38 -21.14 11.15
C GLY A 104 2.18 -20.12 11.94
N LYS A 105 3.04 -19.34 11.28
CA LYS A 105 3.85 -18.31 11.94
C LYS A 105 2.95 -17.15 12.36
N HIS A 106 3.08 -16.77 13.64
CA HIS A 106 2.44 -15.58 14.17
C HIS A 106 2.96 -14.33 13.46
N PHE A 107 2.10 -13.33 13.29
CA PHE A 107 2.49 -12.06 12.71
C PHE A 107 3.55 -11.38 13.61
N ASP A 108 4.78 -11.31 13.12
CA ASP A 108 5.86 -10.63 13.83
C ASP A 108 5.76 -9.10 13.63
N TRP A 109 5.14 -8.46 14.62
CA TRP A 109 5.02 -7.01 14.71
C TRP A 109 6.38 -6.29 14.74
N VAL A 110 7.42 -6.92 15.28
CA VAL A 110 8.77 -6.33 15.36
C VAL A 110 9.39 -6.29 13.97
N THR A 111 9.39 -7.42 13.25
CA THR A 111 9.86 -7.46 11.86
C THR A 111 9.07 -6.51 10.96
N PHE A 112 7.76 -6.37 11.18
CA PHE A 112 6.96 -5.36 10.48
C PHE A 112 7.42 -3.93 10.79
N GLY A 113 7.64 -3.60 12.06
CA GLY A 113 8.12 -2.28 12.49
C GLY A 113 9.48 -1.93 11.89
N ILE A 114 10.43 -2.85 11.91
CA ILE A 114 11.77 -2.65 11.31
C ILE A 114 11.66 -2.42 9.79
N ARG A 115 10.83 -3.20 9.09
CA ARG A 115 10.61 -3.01 7.64
C ARG A 115 9.91 -1.69 7.33
N ALA A 116 8.95 -1.28 8.16
CA ALA A 116 8.27 0.01 8.02
C ALA A 116 9.26 1.18 8.24
N LEU A 117 10.12 1.09 9.25
CA LEU A 117 11.18 2.08 9.49
C LEU A 117 12.14 2.15 8.30
N GLY A 118 12.60 1.00 7.80
CA GLY A 118 13.45 0.92 6.61
C GLY A 118 12.79 1.56 5.38
N LEU A 119 11.49 1.30 5.16
CA LEU A 119 10.72 1.96 4.11
C LEU A 119 10.73 3.48 4.29
N VAL A 120 10.46 3.99 5.49
CA VAL A 120 10.47 5.45 5.76
C VAL A 120 11.83 6.06 5.45
N LEU A 121 12.93 5.41 5.85
CA LEU A 121 14.28 5.90 5.56
C LEU A 121 14.56 5.90 4.05
N VAL A 122 14.15 4.85 3.32
CA VAL A 122 14.28 4.78 1.86
C VAL A 122 13.41 5.84 1.17
N MET A 123 12.20 6.10 1.68
CA MET A 123 11.33 7.16 1.18
C MET A 123 11.98 8.53 1.35
N ILE A 124 12.53 8.82 2.54
CA ILE A 124 13.23 10.09 2.81
C ILE A 124 14.42 10.26 1.86
N ALA A 125 15.29 9.25 1.77
CA ALA A 125 16.46 9.30 0.89
C ALA A 125 16.06 9.42 -0.59
N GLY A 126 15.06 8.65 -1.03
CA GLY A 126 14.58 8.64 -2.41
C GLY A 126 13.90 9.96 -2.81
N THR A 127 13.11 10.55 -1.91
CA THR A 127 12.47 11.85 -2.15
C THR A 127 13.47 12.99 -2.20
N ALA A 128 14.43 13.04 -1.27
CA ALA A 128 15.50 14.03 -1.30
C ALA A 128 16.36 13.91 -2.57
N LEU A 129 16.78 12.68 -2.93
CA LEU A 129 17.56 12.45 -4.14
C LEU A 129 16.78 12.82 -5.41
N ALA A 130 15.48 12.48 -5.46
CA ALA A 130 14.63 12.85 -6.58
C ALA A 130 14.43 14.36 -6.69
N ALA A 131 14.34 15.09 -5.57
CA ALA A 131 14.27 16.55 -5.57
C ALA A 131 15.57 17.19 -6.08
N MET A 132 16.74 16.72 -5.62
CA MET A 132 18.04 17.22 -6.09
C MET A 132 18.30 16.96 -7.57
N ASN A 133 17.77 15.86 -8.10
CA ASN A 133 17.89 15.49 -9.51
C ASN A 133 16.73 16.01 -10.38
N ASP A 134 15.77 16.77 -9.82
CA ASP A 134 14.65 17.27 -10.60
C ASP A 134 15.11 18.41 -11.52
N THR A 135 15.06 18.17 -12.82
CA THR A 135 15.34 19.18 -13.85
C THR A 135 14.11 20.04 -14.18
N GLY A 136 12.99 19.87 -13.45
CA GLY A 136 11.74 20.60 -13.64
C GLY A 136 10.80 19.99 -14.69
N MET A 137 11.11 18.79 -15.18
CA MET A 137 10.33 18.08 -16.22
C MET A 137 9.56 16.87 -15.67
N SER A 138 9.41 16.76 -14.36
CA SER A 138 8.79 15.61 -13.70
C SER A 138 7.29 15.42 -13.98
N GLY A 139 6.59 16.48 -14.40
CA GLY A 139 5.15 16.41 -14.72
C GLY A 139 4.25 16.13 -13.51
N LEU A 140 4.79 16.21 -12.30
CA LEU A 140 4.11 16.01 -11.01
C LEU A 140 3.80 17.36 -10.35
N PRO A 141 2.78 17.45 -9.48
CA PRO A 141 2.34 18.72 -8.89
C PRO A 141 3.42 19.46 -8.10
N GLN A 142 4.26 18.72 -7.38
CA GLN A 142 5.29 19.25 -6.48
C GLN A 142 6.70 18.75 -6.80
N GLY A 143 6.95 18.40 -8.07
CA GLY A 143 8.24 17.90 -8.51
C GLY A 143 8.47 16.42 -8.23
N ALA A 144 9.61 15.90 -8.66
CA ALA A 144 9.97 14.48 -8.62
C ALA A 144 10.08 13.92 -7.18
N GLY A 145 10.48 14.75 -6.22
CA GLY A 145 10.61 14.41 -4.80
C GLY A 145 9.37 14.70 -3.94
N GLY A 146 8.37 15.41 -4.47
CA GLY A 146 7.22 15.89 -3.70
C GLY A 146 7.60 16.83 -2.56
N ILE A 147 6.63 17.17 -1.71
CA ILE A 147 6.80 18.10 -0.58
C ILE A 147 7.91 17.65 0.38
N LEU A 148 8.00 16.35 0.68
CA LEU A 148 9.04 15.84 1.57
C LEU A 148 10.44 15.95 0.97
N GLY A 149 10.58 15.71 -0.33
CA GLY A 149 11.87 15.88 -1.02
C GLY A 149 12.32 17.34 -1.00
N GLN A 150 11.42 18.27 -1.31
CA GLN A 150 11.70 19.72 -1.29
C GLN A 150 12.01 20.27 0.11
N ALA A 151 11.53 19.61 1.17
CA ALA A 151 11.81 20.03 2.54
C ALA A 151 13.18 19.55 3.06
N ILE A 152 13.74 18.49 2.47
CA ILE A 152 14.93 17.80 2.98
C ILE A 152 16.13 17.96 2.05
N GLY A 153 15.92 17.96 0.73
CA GLY A 153 16.96 18.07 -0.31
C GLY A 153 17.03 19.45 -0.93
#